data_AF-A0A530LL36-F1
#
_entry.id   AF-A0A530LL36-F1
#
_cell.length_a   1.000
_cell.length_b   1.000
_cell.length_c   1.000
_cell.angle_alpha   90.00
_cell.angle_beta   90.00
_cell.angle_gamma   90.00
#
_symmetry.space_group_name_H-M   'P 1'
#
loop_
_entity.id
_entity.type
_entity.pdbx_description
1 polymer ?
#
loop_
_entity_poly.entity_id
_entity_poly.type
_entity_poly.pdbx_seq_one_letter_code
_entity_poly.pdbx_strand_id
1 'polypeptide(L)'
;ARAEPVVVDKLSSMALERQVSFDGATWLDRELVADRPEPLHGSGFGRDVREAQARRRQWLIAQGLAYEEQDRIVYRANMLSILRQRELNRVAGQLSEELGLPYAEARSGGRVEGTLRRSVELASGKYAVVEKSREFTLVPWRPVLERHVGKEVSGVVSGEGEISWTVGRQRSGPGVS
;
A
#
# COMPACT_ATOMS: atom_id res chain seq x y z
N ALA A 1 -25.34 -2.85 34.81
CA ALA A 1 -24.98 -2.13 33.58
C ALA A 1 -24.83 -3.16 32.46
N ARG A 2 -25.61 -3.07 31.38
CA ARG A 2 -25.36 -3.87 30.17
C ARG A 2 -24.18 -3.23 29.46
N ALA A 3 -23.10 -3.98 29.22
CA ALA A 3 -22.03 -3.52 28.35
C ALA A 3 -22.63 -3.29 26.96
N GLU A 4 -22.54 -2.05 26.47
CA GLU A 4 -22.87 -1.77 25.08
C GLU A 4 -21.95 -2.59 24.17
N PRO A 5 -22.46 -3.18 23.07
CA PRO A 5 -21.64 -3.95 22.16
C PRO A 5 -20.58 -3.03 21.54
N VAL A 6 -19.31 -3.26 21.86
CA VAL A 6 -18.19 -2.56 21.24
C VAL A 6 -17.98 -3.18 19.86
N VAL A 7 -18.17 -2.39 18.81
CA VAL A 7 -17.77 -2.74 17.45
C VAL A 7 -16.26 -2.51 17.34
N VAL A 8 -15.52 -3.55 16.97
CA VAL A 8 -14.05 -3.49 16.83
C VAL A 8 -13.69 -3.72 15.36
N ASP A 9 -13.18 -2.67 14.72
CA ASP A 9 -12.67 -2.75 13.35
C ASP A 9 -11.13 -2.73 13.35
N LYS A 10 -10.53 -3.63 12.56
CA LYS A 10 -9.08 -3.72 12.40
C LYS A 10 -8.62 -2.90 11.20
N LEU A 11 -8.12 -1.69 11.46
CA LEU A 11 -7.65 -0.77 10.42
C LEU A 11 -6.21 -1.01 9.96
N SER A 12 -5.42 -1.76 10.74
CA SER A 12 -4.07 -2.18 10.37
C SER A 12 -3.72 -3.55 10.94
N SER A 13 -2.99 -4.34 10.16
CA SER A 13 -2.33 -5.56 10.63
C SER A 13 -1.06 -5.29 11.44
N MET A 14 -0.52 -4.07 11.36
CA MET A 14 0.68 -3.64 12.08
C MET A 14 0.31 -3.01 13.43
N ALA A 15 0.99 -3.48 14.49
CA ALA A 15 0.86 -2.91 15.83
C ALA A 15 1.16 -1.40 15.82
N LEU A 16 0.42 -0.64 16.63
CA LEU A 16 0.44 0.82 16.66
C LEU A 16 1.86 1.38 16.88
N GLU A 17 2.61 0.78 17.80
CA GLU A 17 3.97 1.19 18.17
C GLU A 17 4.93 1.02 17.01
N ARG A 18 4.75 -0.03 16.20
CA ARG A 18 5.57 -0.27 15.01
C ARG A 18 5.32 0.75 13.91
N GLN A 19 4.09 1.27 13.81
CA GLN A 19 3.74 2.26 12.78
C GLN A 19 4.48 3.59 12.97
N VAL A 20 4.85 3.94 14.22
CA VAL A 20 5.48 5.23 14.55
C VAL A 20 6.80 5.45 13.78
N SER A 21 7.66 4.43 13.73
CA SER A 21 8.99 4.51 13.12
C SER A 21 9.12 3.72 11.82
N PHE A 22 8.02 3.15 11.30
CA PHE A 22 8.06 2.35 10.09
C PHE A 22 8.43 3.23 8.89
N ASP A 23 9.48 2.84 8.16
CA ASP A 23 9.93 3.55 6.95
C ASP A 23 9.08 3.16 5.73
N GLY A 24 7.78 3.46 5.81
CA GLY A 24 6.79 3.15 4.80
C GLY A 24 5.44 3.76 5.14
N ALA A 25 4.47 3.68 4.22
CA ALA A 25 3.16 4.28 4.46
C ALA A 25 2.34 3.40 5.41
N THR A 26 1.84 3.99 6.48
CA THR A 26 1.10 3.32 7.56
C THR A 26 -0.34 3.80 7.63
N TRP A 27 -1.15 3.24 8.55
CA TRP A 27 -2.48 3.76 8.81
C TRP A 27 -2.40 5.15 9.47
N LEU A 28 -1.46 5.38 10.38
CA LEU A 28 -1.23 6.70 10.99
C LEU A 28 -1.04 7.80 9.94
N ASP A 29 -0.28 7.55 8.88
CA ASP A 29 -0.03 8.55 7.83
C ASP A 29 -1.31 8.92 7.07
N ARG A 30 -2.22 7.95 6.88
CA ARG A 30 -3.52 8.19 6.22
C ARG A 30 -4.45 8.99 7.12
N GLU A 31 -4.51 8.65 8.41
CA GLU A 31 -5.30 9.40 9.39
C GLU A 31 -4.86 10.86 9.52
N LEU A 32 -3.55 11.12 9.50
CA LEU A 32 -3.01 12.47 9.65
C LEU A 32 -3.40 13.43 8.52
N VAL A 33 -3.74 12.91 7.34
CA VAL A 33 -4.09 13.69 6.14
C VAL A 33 -5.51 13.42 5.64
N ALA A 34 -6.30 12.64 6.37
CA ALA A 34 -7.67 12.34 5.99
C ALA A 34 -8.55 13.58 6.16
N ASP A 35 -9.44 13.83 5.20
CA ASP A 35 -10.47 14.88 5.32
C ASP A 35 -11.40 14.63 6.52
N ARG A 36 -11.59 13.35 6.86
CA ARG A 36 -12.40 12.88 7.99
C ARG A 36 -11.63 11.77 8.72
N PRO A 37 -10.77 12.12 9.69
CA PRO A 37 -10.07 11.13 10.50
C PRO A 37 -11.02 10.40 11.45
N GLU A 38 -10.62 9.21 11.90
CA GLU A 38 -11.39 8.40 12.84
C GLU A 38 -11.60 9.14 14.17
N PRO A 39 -12.81 9.12 14.75
CA PRO A 39 -13.07 9.78 16.01
C PRO A 39 -12.32 9.07 17.15
N LEU A 40 -11.32 9.76 17.73
CA LEU A 40 -10.52 9.21 18.82
C LEU A 40 -11.06 9.68 20.18
N HIS A 41 -11.47 8.74 21.04
CA HIS A 41 -11.83 9.04 22.42
C HIS A 41 -10.64 9.55 23.24
N GLY A 42 -10.91 10.40 24.24
CA GLY A 42 -9.93 11.03 25.15
C GLY A 42 -9.05 10.06 25.96
N SER A 43 -9.50 8.82 26.13
CA SER A 43 -8.95 7.83 27.04
C SER A 43 -8.74 6.46 26.37
N GLY A 44 -8.02 5.57 27.06
CA GLY A 44 -7.72 4.22 26.57
C GLY A 44 -6.97 4.24 25.24
N PHE A 45 -7.33 3.33 24.34
CA PHE A 45 -6.69 3.18 23.04
C PHE A 45 -6.70 4.46 22.19
N GLY A 46 -7.74 5.30 22.30
CA GLY A 46 -7.79 6.57 21.57
C GLY A 46 -6.71 7.57 22.00
N ARG A 47 -6.29 7.53 23.27
CA ARG A 47 -5.13 8.29 23.76
C ARG A 47 -3.83 7.74 23.17
N ASP A 48 -3.68 6.43 23.19
CA ASP A 48 -2.48 5.75 22.67
C ASP A 48 -2.30 6.06 21.16
N VAL A 49 -3.39 6.10 20.39
CA VAL A 49 -3.37 6.53 18.99
C VAL A 49 -2.93 7.98 18.83
N ARG A 50 -3.45 8.92 19.64
CA ARG A 50 -3.00 10.33 19.59
C ARG A 50 -1.51 10.49 19.91
N GLU A 51 -1.01 9.74 20.89
CA GLU A 51 0.41 9.72 21.23
C GLU A 51 1.27 9.12 20.11
N ALA A 52 0.79 8.05 19.47
CA ALA A 52 1.44 7.46 18.30
C ALA A 52 1.45 8.44 17.10
N GLN A 53 0.34 9.13 16.84
CA GLN A 53 0.26 10.17 15.82
C GLN A 53 1.23 11.31 16.10
N ALA A 54 1.35 11.78 17.34
CA ALA A 54 2.30 12.82 17.72
C ALA A 54 3.76 12.41 17.45
N ARG A 55 4.15 11.19 17.87
CA ARG A 55 5.48 10.65 17.59
C ARG A 55 5.72 10.43 16.10
N ARG A 56 4.69 9.99 15.36
CA ARG A 56 4.77 9.82 13.91
C ARG A 56 4.97 11.15 13.18
N ARG A 57 4.30 12.23 13.62
CA ARG A 57 4.54 13.59 13.07
C ARG A 57 5.98 14.02 13.24
N GLN A 58 6.56 13.82 14.44
CA GLN A 58 7.97 14.13 14.67
C GLN A 58 8.90 13.32 13.75
N TRP A 59 8.61 12.03 13.55
CA TRP A 59 9.35 11.21 12.59
C TRP A 59 9.21 11.75 11.16
N LEU A 60 8.01 12.11 10.71
CA LEU A 60 7.77 12.67 9.38
C LEU A 60 8.51 14.00 9.18
N ILE A 61 8.57 14.86 10.20
CA ILE A 61 9.35 16.10 10.18
C ILE A 61 10.85 15.78 10.05
N ALA A 62 11.36 14.85 10.85
CA ALA A 62 12.75 14.42 10.77
C ALA A 62 13.12 13.81 9.42
N GLN A 63 12.16 13.19 8.73
CA GLN A 63 12.30 12.68 7.37
C GLN A 63 12.12 13.75 6.28
N GLY A 64 11.86 15.00 6.66
CA GLY A 64 11.60 16.11 5.76
C GLY A 64 10.28 15.98 5.00
N LEU A 65 9.36 15.11 5.43
CA LEU A 65 8.05 14.84 4.81
C LEU A 65 6.91 15.69 5.40
N ALA A 66 7.19 16.37 6.51
CA ALA A 66 6.33 17.37 7.10
C ALA A 66 7.19 18.50 7.68
N TYR A 67 6.58 19.64 7.98
CA TYR A 67 7.22 20.74 8.70
C TYR A 67 6.18 21.48 9.55
N GLU A 68 6.66 22.26 10.51
CA GLU A 68 5.82 23.09 11.35
C GLU A 68 5.77 24.52 10.78
N GLU A 69 4.56 25.06 10.67
CA GLU A 69 4.28 26.40 10.19
C GLU A 69 3.13 27.00 11.02
N GLN A 70 3.39 28.12 11.71
CA GLN A 70 2.39 28.88 12.48
C GLN A 70 1.51 27.98 13.39
N ASP A 71 2.17 27.18 14.25
CA ASP A 71 1.55 26.22 15.18
C ASP A 71 0.72 25.10 14.50
N ARG A 72 0.97 24.83 13.22
CA ARG A 72 0.34 23.74 12.47
C ARG A 72 1.39 22.86 11.81
N ILE A 73 1.06 21.58 11.65
CA ILE A 73 1.88 20.66 10.86
C ILE A 73 1.40 20.67 9.41
N VAL A 74 2.31 20.97 8.49
CA VAL A 74 2.09 20.90 7.05
C VAL A 74 2.79 19.66 6.51
N TYR A 75 2.02 18.78 5.85
CA TYR A 75 2.54 17.58 5.20
C TYR A 75 2.84 17.87 3.74
N ARG A 76 3.89 17.25 3.19
CA ARG A 76 4.13 17.30 1.75
C ARG A 76 2.98 16.64 0.99
N ALA A 77 2.56 17.26 -0.11
CA ALA A 77 1.49 16.74 -0.97
C ALA A 77 1.74 15.29 -1.44
N ASN A 78 3.00 14.89 -1.62
CA ASN A 78 3.40 13.56 -2.06
C ASN A 78 3.91 12.63 -0.93
N MET A 79 3.70 12.99 0.34
CA MET A 79 4.17 12.22 1.50
C MET A 79 3.81 10.72 1.41
N LEU A 80 2.53 10.42 1.18
CA LEU A 80 2.05 9.02 1.12
C LEU A 80 2.69 8.25 -0.04
N SER A 81 2.88 8.89 -1.19
CA SER A 81 3.52 8.26 -2.36
C SER A 81 5.00 7.97 -2.10
N ILE A 82 5.74 8.91 -1.49
CA ILE A 82 7.14 8.70 -1.11
C ILE A 82 7.26 7.52 -0.13
N LEU A 83 6.45 7.51 0.93
CA LEU A 83 6.47 6.45 1.93
C LEU A 83 6.11 5.09 1.34
N ARG A 84 5.09 5.03 0.48
CA ARG A 84 4.73 3.80 -0.24
C ARG A 84 5.87 3.30 -1.11
N GLN A 85 6.56 4.19 -1.82
CA GLN A 85 7.69 3.80 -2.67
C GLN A 85 8.87 3.23 -1.87
N ARG A 86 9.19 3.84 -0.72
CA ARG A 86 10.23 3.31 0.18
C ARG A 86 9.90 1.89 0.64
N GLU A 87 8.65 1.65 0.98
CA GLU A 87 8.20 0.31 1.36
C GLU A 87 8.28 -0.70 0.21
N LEU A 88 7.79 -0.31 -0.97
CA LEU A 88 7.82 -1.17 -2.16
C LEU A 88 9.25 -1.54 -2.54
N ASN A 89 10.17 -0.58 -2.58
CA ASN A 89 11.57 -0.84 -2.92
C ASN A 89 12.23 -1.85 -1.96
N ARG A 90 11.94 -1.76 -0.67
CA ARG A 90 12.50 -2.67 0.34
C ARG A 90 11.94 -4.10 0.17
N VAL A 91 10.63 -4.23 0.03
CA VAL A 91 9.98 -5.54 -0.17
C VAL A 91 10.36 -6.14 -1.51
N ALA A 92 10.47 -5.30 -2.54
CA ALA A 92 10.96 -5.69 -3.85
C ALA A 92 12.39 -6.23 -3.80
N GLY A 93 13.29 -5.63 -3.00
CA GLY A 93 14.63 -6.18 -2.80
C GLY A 93 14.61 -7.61 -2.27
N GLN A 94 13.82 -7.85 -1.20
CA GLN A 94 13.66 -9.18 -0.60
C GLN A 94 13.07 -10.20 -1.59
N LEU A 95 12.04 -9.80 -2.34
CA LEU A 95 11.43 -10.65 -3.37
C LEU A 95 12.36 -10.89 -4.55
N SER A 96 13.24 -9.94 -4.88
CA SER A 96 14.22 -10.11 -5.96
C SER A 96 15.22 -11.21 -5.62
N GLU A 97 15.68 -11.25 -4.36
CA GLU A 97 16.56 -12.31 -3.85
C GLU A 97 15.84 -13.67 -3.85
N GLU A 98 14.58 -13.71 -3.44
CA GLU A 98 13.79 -14.95 -3.38
C GLU A 98 13.45 -15.50 -4.77
N LEU A 99 13.04 -14.64 -5.70
CA LEU A 99 12.58 -15.04 -7.04
C LEU A 99 13.73 -15.16 -8.04
N GLY A 100 14.90 -14.61 -7.75
CA GLY A 100 16.01 -14.50 -8.70
C GLY A 100 15.68 -13.58 -9.89
N LEU A 101 14.71 -12.67 -9.73
CA LEU A 101 14.24 -11.77 -10.77
C LEU A 101 14.34 -10.32 -10.28
N PRO A 102 14.77 -9.37 -11.13
CA PRO A 102 14.76 -7.96 -10.77
C PRO A 102 13.34 -7.41 -10.65
N TYR A 103 13.15 -6.42 -9.78
CA TYR A 103 11.91 -5.66 -9.67
C TYR A 103 11.80 -4.59 -10.76
N ALA A 104 10.64 -4.51 -11.38
CA ALA A 104 10.24 -3.45 -12.28
C ALA A 104 8.98 -2.74 -11.78
N GLU A 105 9.05 -1.43 -11.60
CA GLU A 105 7.95 -0.59 -11.15
C GLU A 105 6.84 -0.49 -12.20
N ALA A 106 5.58 -0.57 -11.74
CA ALA A 106 4.41 -0.33 -12.57
C ALA A 106 4.23 1.18 -12.80
N ARG A 107 4.56 1.66 -14.01
CA ARG A 107 4.38 3.07 -14.38
C ARG A 107 2.94 3.37 -14.80
N SER A 108 2.43 4.56 -14.47
CA SER A 108 1.14 5.04 -14.97
C SER A 108 1.11 5.00 -16.51
N GLY A 109 0.00 4.54 -17.07
CA GLY A 109 -0.15 4.25 -18.51
C GLY A 109 0.54 2.97 -18.98
N GLY A 110 1.29 2.30 -18.10
CA GLY A 110 2.00 1.07 -18.40
C GLY A 110 1.08 -0.15 -18.42
N ARG A 111 1.44 -1.14 -19.23
CA ARG A 111 0.82 -2.47 -19.24
C ARG A 111 1.55 -3.38 -18.26
N VAL A 112 0.78 -4.05 -17.40
CA VAL A 112 1.25 -5.10 -16.51
C VAL A 112 0.72 -6.41 -17.07
N GLU A 113 1.59 -7.36 -17.36
CA GLU A 113 1.23 -8.66 -17.90
C GLU A 113 2.21 -9.70 -17.37
N GLY A 114 1.70 -10.84 -16.92
CA GLY A 114 2.50 -11.93 -16.39
C GLY A 114 1.70 -12.92 -15.56
N THR A 115 2.39 -13.84 -14.90
CA THR A 115 1.78 -14.83 -14.01
C THR A 115 1.58 -14.24 -12.63
N LEU A 116 0.34 -14.23 -12.14
CA LEU A 116 0.05 -13.84 -10.76
C LEU A 116 0.56 -14.93 -9.81
N ARG A 117 1.68 -14.68 -9.12
CA ARG A 117 2.30 -15.68 -8.23
C ARG A 117 1.61 -15.81 -6.90
N ARG A 118 1.40 -14.67 -6.22
CA ARG A 118 0.81 -14.59 -4.88
C ARG A 118 0.48 -13.15 -4.52
N SER A 119 -0.15 -12.96 -3.36
CA SER A 119 -0.21 -11.66 -2.69
C SER A 119 0.86 -11.54 -1.61
N VAL A 120 1.27 -10.31 -1.32
CA VAL A 120 2.08 -9.93 -0.16
C VAL A 120 1.37 -8.84 0.63
N GLU A 121 1.42 -8.93 1.97
CA GLU A 121 0.84 -7.94 2.87
C GLU A 121 1.91 -6.91 3.25
N LEU A 122 1.66 -5.65 2.91
CA LEU A 122 2.50 -4.50 3.26
C LEU A 122 1.74 -3.61 4.25
N ALA A 123 2.43 -2.73 4.96
CA ALA A 123 1.81 -1.70 5.80
C ALA A 123 0.94 -0.75 4.96
N SER A 124 1.36 -0.49 3.72
CA SER A 124 0.60 0.30 2.76
C SER A 124 -0.56 -0.46 2.09
N GLY A 125 -0.75 -1.74 2.40
CA GLY A 125 -1.88 -2.55 1.92
C GLY A 125 -1.42 -3.85 1.26
N LYS A 126 -2.35 -4.56 0.64
CA LYS A 126 -2.07 -5.83 -0.03
C LYS A 126 -1.63 -5.59 -1.48
N TYR A 127 -0.57 -6.28 -1.91
CA TYR A 127 -0.05 -6.20 -3.28
C TYR A 127 0.00 -7.57 -3.93
N ALA A 128 -0.21 -7.60 -5.25
CA ALA A 128 0.01 -8.76 -6.10
C ALA A 128 1.45 -8.79 -6.61
N VAL A 129 2.06 -9.98 -6.60
CA VAL A 129 3.32 -10.26 -7.28
C VAL A 129 3.00 -10.81 -8.66
N VAL A 130 3.26 -10.01 -9.70
CA VAL A 130 3.09 -10.41 -11.10
C VAL A 130 4.47 -10.69 -11.69
N GLU A 131 4.74 -11.97 -11.95
CA GLU A 131 6.01 -12.41 -12.50
C GLU A 131 5.98 -12.42 -14.03
N LYS A 132 7.04 -11.90 -14.63
CA LYS A 132 7.30 -11.93 -16.08
C LYS A 132 8.53 -12.78 -16.36
N SER A 133 8.89 -12.93 -17.63
CA SER A 133 10.02 -13.77 -18.04
C SER A 133 11.39 -13.31 -17.53
N ARG A 134 11.57 -12.02 -17.20
CA ARG A 134 12.88 -11.44 -16.82
C ARG A 134 12.82 -10.47 -15.65
N GLU A 135 11.64 -10.25 -15.08
CA GLU A 135 11.39 -9.29 -14.02
C GLU A 135 10.10 -9.67 -13.30
N PHE A 136 9.83 -9.02 -12.18
CA PHE A 136 8.51 -9.05 -11.57
C PHE A 136 8.06 -7.63 -11.22
N THR A 137 6.75 -7.46 -11.08
CA THR A 137 6.14 -6.20 -10.72
C THR A 137 5.23 -6.40 -9.51
N LEU A 138 5.19 -5.41 -8.63
CA LEU A 138 4.26 -5.31 -7.52
C LEU A 138 3.18 -4.30 -7.89
N VAL A 139 1.93 -4.72 -7.71
CA VAL A 139 0.77 -3.85 -7.99
C VAL A 139 -0.29 -3.98 -6.89
N PRO A 140 -1.09 -2.95 -6.62
CA PRO A 140 -2.14 -3.03 -5.61
C PRO A 140 -3.07 -4.23 -5.87
N TRP A 141 -3.36 -5.00 -4.82
CA TRP A 141 -4.25 -6.15 -4.93
C TRP A 141 -5.68 -5.70 -5.22
N ARG A 142 -6.37 -6.44 -6.09
CA ARG A 142 -7.78 -6.25 -6.40
C ARG A 142 -8.53 -7.57 -6.19
N PRO A 143 -9.78 -7.54 -5.69
CA PRO A 143 -10.57 -8.77 -5.48
C PRO A 143 -10.70 -9.66 -6.74
N VAL A 144 -10.72 -9.06 -7.93
CA VAL A 144 -10.73 -9.79 -9.22
C VAL A 144 -9.53 -10.76 -9.38
N LEU A 145 -8.42 -10.52 -8.69
CA LEU A 145 -7.21 -11.34 -8.73
C LEU A 145 -7.31 -12.62 -7.88
N GLU A 146 -8.24 -12.69 -6.92
CA GLU A 146 -8.31 -13.79 -5.95
C GLU A 146 -8.39 -15.18 -6.59
N ARG A 147 -9.15 -15.30 -7.68
CA ARG A 147 -9.36 -16.59 -8.38
C ARG A 147 -8.29 -16.91 -9.44
N HIS A 148 -7.24 -16.10 -9.50
CA HIS A 148 -6.29 -16.10 -10.62
C HIS A 148 -4.83 -16.26 -10.19
N VAL A 149 -4.60 -16.57 -8.91
CA VAL A 149 -3.28 -17.01 -8.45
C VAL A 149 -2.86 -18.26 -9.25
N GLY A 150 -1.62 -18.24 -9.75
CA GLY A 150 -1.05 -19.24 -10.65
C GLY A 150 -1.44 -19.09 -12.12
N LYS A 151 -2.21 -18.06 -12.50
CA LYS A 151 -2.66 -17.84 -13.90
C LYS A 151 -2.06 -16.56 -14.47
N GLU A 152 -2.06 -16.48 -15.81
CA GLU A 152 -1.74 -15.23 -16.51
C GLU A 152 -2.81 -14.17 -16.25
N VAL A 153 -2.33 -12.97 -15.97
CA VAL A 153 -3.12 -11.76 -15.76
C VAL A 153 -2.53 -10.63 -16.59
N SER A 154 -3.39 -9.74 -17.09
CA SER A 154 -2.94 -8.52 -17.76
C SER A 154 -3.76 -7.33 -17.29
N GLY A 155 -3.21 -6.13 -17.39
CA GLY A 155 -3.93 -4.92 -17.05
C GLY A 155 -3.16 -3.66 -17.43
N VAL A 156 -3.87 -2.53 -17.39
CA VAL A 156 -3.29 -1.22 -17.68
C VAL A 156 -3.40 -0.36 -16.43
N VAL A 157 -2.28 0.26 -16.05
CA VAL A 157 -2.19 1.19 -14.93
C VAL A 157 -2.76 2.54 -15.36
N SER A 158 -3.81 3.00 -14.68
CA SER A 158 -4.39 4.33 -14.84
C SER A 158 -3.61 5.40 -14.06
N GLY A 159 -3.97 6.67 -14.22
CA GLY A 159 -3.25 7.82 -13.66
C GLY A 159 -3.07 7.81 -12.14
N GLU A 160 -3.94 7.13 -11.39
CA GLU A 160 -3.91 7.07 -9.92
C GLU A 160 -3.41 5.72 -9.37
N GLY A 161 -2.76 4.89 -10.19
CA GLY A 161 -2.27 3.56 -9.79
C GLY A 161 -3.38 2.50 -9.70
N GLU A 162 -4.62 2.85 -10.06
CA GLU A 162 -5.68 1.88 -10.32
C GLU A 162 -5.34 1.08 -11.57
N ILE A 163 -5.66 -0.22 -11.56
CA ILE A 163 -5.38 -1.10 -12.71
C ILE A 163 -6.69 -1.66 -13.23
N SER A 164 -6.94 -1.43 -14.51
CA SER A 164 -7.99 -2.14 -15.23
C SER A 164 -7.46 -3.52 -15.62
N TRP A 165 -8.01 -4.55 -14.97
CA TRP A 165 -7.56 -5.93 -15.12
C TRP A 165 -8.34 -6.67 -16.21
N THR A 166 -7.61 -7.29 -17.14
CA THR A 166 -8.12 -8.32 -18.05
C THR A 166 -7.59 -9.66 -17.58
N VAL A 167 -8.49 -10.52 -17.11
CA VAL A 167 -8.13 -11.77 -16.46
C VAL A 167 -8.73 -12.97 -17.18
N GLY A 168 -7.90 -13.93 -17.59
CA GLY A 168 -8.29 -15.10 -18.38
C GLY A 168 -7.70 -15.10 -19.80
N ARG A 169 -7.77 -16.28 -20.46
CA ARG A 169 -7.13 -16.59 -21.76
C ARG A 169 -7.32 -15.46 -22.78
N GLN A 170 -6.23 -14.78 -23.13
CA GLN A 170 -6.13 -14.06 -24.38
C GLN A 170 -6.16 -15.12 -25.51
N ARG A 171 -7.33 -15.30 -26.14
CA ARG A 171 -7.39 -15.97 -27.43
C ARG A 171 -6.71 -15.05 -28.44
N SER A 172 -5.40 -15.17 -28.59
CA SER A 172 -4.71 -14.77 -29.81
C SER A 172 -4.91 -15.88 -30.82
N GLY A 173 -6.02 -15.82 -31.56
CA GLY A 173 -6.10 -16.46 -32.86
C GLY A 173 -5.88 -15.39 -33.93
N PRO A 174 -4.94 -15.55 -34.86
CA PRO A 174 -4.84 -14.61 -35.98
C PRO A 174 -6.12 -14.72 -36.81
N GLY A 175 -6.86 -13.61 -36.90
CA GLY A 175 -7.85 -13.44 -37.96
C GLY A 175 -7.09 -13.25 -39.27
N VAL A 176 -6.81 -14.36 -39.96
CA VAL A 176 -6.34 -14.36 -41.33
C VAL A 176 -7.56 -14.36 -42.26
N SER A 177 -7.50 -13.39 -43.18
CA SER A 177 -8.31 -13.16 -44.40
C SER A 177 -9.70 -12.57 -44.22
#